data_AF-A0A5B6VCX5-F1
#
_entry.id   AF-A0A5B6VCX5-F1
#
_cell.length_a   1.000
_cell.length_b   1.000
_cell.length_c   1.000
_cell.angle_alpha   90.00
_cell.angle_beta   90.00
_cell.angle_gamma   90.00
#
_symmetry.space_group_name_H-M   'P 1'
#
loop_
_entity.id
_entity.type
_entity.pdbx_description
1 polymer ?
#
loop_
_entity_poly.entity_id
_entity_poly.type
_entity_poly.pdbx_seq_one_letter_code
_entity_poly.pdbx_strand_id
1 'polypeptide(L)'
;MAEMSTLCTFLFSLLLFASQPLILPTAADGRWQLLQKSIGISSMHMQLLKNDRVVMYDRTDFGPSTLPLASGKCHNDPTNAAVQVDCTAHSVEYDVLSNKFRALTVQSNVWCSSGGVMPDGKLVQTGGFSDGELRVRVFSPCESCDWHETPNGLAAKRWYATNHVLPDGRQIVVGGRGQFNYEFVPKNIAADTFKLHFLSETNERGDGT
;
A
#
# COMPACT_ATOMS: atom_id res chain seq x y z
N MET A 1 32.19 -59.24 -36.83
CA MET A 1 32.19 -58.91 -35.38
C MET A 1 32.09 -57.41 -35.09
N ALA A 2 32.66 -56.52 -35.92
CA ALA A 2 32.55 -55.07 -35.72
C ALA A 2 31.10 -54.53 -35.81
N GLU A 3 30.31 -54.98 -36.80
CA GLU A 3 28.96 -54.44 -37.04
C GLU A 3 27.94 -54.72 -35.92
N MET A 4 28.02 -55.90 -35.28
CA MET A 4 27.14 -56.27 -34.17
C MET A 4 27.42 -55.39 -32.93
N SER A 5 28.69 -55.02 -32.71
CA SER A 5 29.10 -54.15 -31.61
C SER A 5 28.57 -52.73 -31.81
N THR A 6 28.60 -52.21 -33.04
CA THR A 6 28.11 -50.88 -33.37
C THR A 6 26.59 -50.78 -33.21
N LEU A 7 25.85 -51.83 -33.63
CA LEU A 7 24.40 -51.90 -33.48
C LEU A 7 23.97 -51.97 -32.01
N CYS A 8 24.68 -52.75 -31.19
CA CYS A 8 24.43 -52.82 -29.74
C CYS A 8 24.72 -51.48 -29.04
N THR A 9 25.80 -50.77 -29.39
CA THR A 9 26.06 -49.43 -28.83
C THR A 9 25.02 -48.41 -29.26
N PHE A 10 24.52 -48.51 -30.50
CA PHE A 10 23.47 -47.61 -30.98
C PHE A 10 22.13 -47.85 -30.27
N LEU A 11 21.74 -49.11 -30.10
CA LEU A 11 20.52 -49.50 -29.37
C LEU A 11 20.60 -49.15 -27.88
N PHE A 12 21.76 -49.34 -27.24
CA PHE A 12 21.96 -48.96 -25.84
C PHE A 12 21.90 -47.44 -25.64
N SER A 13 22.43 -46.67 -26.61
CA SER A 13 22.34 -45.21 -26.61
C SER A 13 20.89 -44.74 -26.81
N LEU A 14 20.14 -45.36 -27.73
CA LEU A 14 18.72 -45.07 -27.94
C LEU A 14 17.86 -45.37 -26.70
N LEU A 15 18.16 -46.46 -25.98
CA LEU A 15 17.49 -46.80 -24.72
C LEU A 15 17.81 -45.80 -23.59
N LEU A 16 19.06 -45.31 -23.51
CA LEU A 16 19.45 -44.26 -22.57
C LEU A 16 18.71 -42.94 -22.83
N PHE A 17 18.57 -42.53 -24.09
CA PHE A 17 17.80 -41.32 -24.46
C PHE A 17 16.28 -41.50 -24.29
N ALA A 18 15.73 -42.70 -24.52
CA ALA A 18 14.31 -43.00 -24.32
C ALA A 18 13.90 -43.12 -22.84
N SER A 19 14.86 -43.38 -21.95
CA SER A 19 14.64 -43.50 -20.50
C SER A 19 14.75 -42.17 -19.73
N GLN A 20 15.09 -41.07 -20.40
CA GLN A 20 15.08 -39.77 -19.74
C GLN A 20 13.61 -39.32 -19.58
N PRO A 21 13.13 -39.09 -18.35
CA PRO A 21 11.80 -38.51 -18.18
C PRO A 21 11.80 -37.17 -18.90
N LEU A 22 10.82 -36.98 -19.79
CA LEU A 22 10.50 -35.66 -20.32
C LEU A 22 10.09 -34.78 -19.13
N ILE A 23 11.05 -34.06 -18.55
CA ILE A 23 10.77 -32.93 -17.70
C ILE A 23 10.33 -31.83 -18.66
N LEU A 24 9.07 -31.91 -19.08
CA LEU A 24 8.38 -30.75 -19.60
C LEU A 24 8.52 -29.68 -18.52
N PRO A 25 9.03 -28.48 -18.84
CA PRO A 25 8.92 -27.39 -17.89
C PRO A 25 7.42 -27.17 -17.75
N THR A 26 6.82 -27.69 -16.69
CA THR A 26 5.56 -27.15 -16.21
C THR A 26 5.85 -25.68 -16.07
N ALA A 27 5.16 -24.84 -16.84
CA ALA A 27 5.05 -23.45 -16.48
C ALA A 27 4.80 -23.44 -14.97
N ALA A 28 5.53 -22.62 -14.22
CA ALA A 28 5.27 -22.46 -12.81
C ALA A 28 3.86 -21.87 -12.71
N ASP A 29 2.85 -22.73 -12.78
CA ASP A 29 1.45 -22.38 -12.92
C ASP A 29 1.08 -21.75 -11.60
N GLY A 30 1.14 -20.42 -11.57
CA GLY A 30 0.74 -19.64 -10.42
C GLY A 30 -0.64 -20.10 -9.98
N ARG A 31 -0.81 -20.36 -8.70
CA ARG A 31 -2.10 -20.80 -8.13
C ARG A 31 -2.72 -19.66 -7.35
N TRP A 32 -4.03 -19.51 -7.49
CA TRP A 32 -4.82 -18.68 -6.58
C TRP A 32 -5.16 -19.48 -5.33
N GLN A 33 -4.92 -18.89 -4.17
CA GLN A 33 -5.30 -19.46 -2.89
C GLN A 33 -6.09 -18.40 -2.10
N LEU A 34 -7.28 -18.77 -1.64
CA LEU A 34 -8.04 -17.94 -0.74
C LEU A 34 -7.38 -17.95 0.64
N LEU A 35 -6.91 -16.80 1.10
CA LEU A 35 -6.26 -16.65 2.41
C LEU A 35 -7.28 -16.30 3.49
N GLN A 36 -8.11 -15.28 3.24
CA GLN A 36 -9.19 -14.82 4.12
C GLN A 36 -10.45 -14.61 3.30
N LYS A 37 -11.61 -15.04 3.81
CA LYS A 37 -12.92 -14.76 3.18
C LYS A 37 -13.24 -13.27 3.21
N SER A 38 -12.84 -12.59 4.27
CA SER A 38 -12.95 -11.15 4.46
C SER A 38 -11.96 -10.71 5.54
N ILE A 39 -11.38 -9.53 5.36
CA ILE A 39 -10.59 -8.81 6.39
C ILE A 39 -11.40 -7.66 7.00
N GLY A 40 -12.66 -7.52 6.59
CA GLY A 40 -13.65 -6.61 7.12
C GLY A 40 -13.68 -5.20 6.54
N ILE A 41 -12.68 -4.83 5.72
CA ILE A 41 -12.59 -3.54 5.00
C ILE A 41 -12.40 -3.75 3.50
N SER A 42 -12.66 -2.73 2.68
CA SER A 42 -12.22 -2.71 1.28
C SER A 42 -10.80 -2.19 1.20
N SER A 43 -9.93 -2.89 0.47
CA SER A 43 -8.51 -2.58 0.48
C SER A 43 -8.11 -1.57 -0.60
N MET A 44 -8.66 -0.35 -0.52
CA MET A 44 -8.40 0.72 -1.49
C MET A 44 -6.91 1.06 -1.61
N HIS A 45 -6.18 1.03 -0.49
CA HIS A 45 -4.72 1.11 -0.46
C HIS A 45 -4.14 -0.14 0.19
N MET A 46 -2.97 -0.58 -0.29
CA MET A 46 -2.21 -1.72 0.23
C MET A 46 -0.72 -1.44 0.21
N GLN A 47 -0.02 -1.81 1.27
CA GLN A 47 1.43 -1.67 1.35
C GLN A 47 2.05 -2.86 2.09
N LEU A 48 2.92 -3.60 1.40
CA LEU A 48 3.80 -4.60 2.01
C LEU A 48 4.92 -3.88 2.79
N LEU A 49 5.13 -4.29 4.03
CA LEU A 49 6.19 -3.82 4.91
C LEU A 49 7.41 -4.74 4.86
N LYS A 50 8.51 -4.33 5.51
CA LYS A 50 9.78 -5.08 5.55
C LYS A 50 9.77 -6.32 6.47
N ASN A 51 8.65 -6.61 7.10
CA ASN A 51 8.48 -7.67 8.11
C ASN A 51 7.34 -8.65 7.77
N ASP A 52 7.06 -8.84 6.47
CA ASP A 52 5.99 -9.71 5.95
C ASP A 52 4.58 -9.37 6.46
N ARG A 53 4.39 -8.12 6.89
CA ARG A 53 3.08 -7.56 7.19
C ARG A 53 2.61 -6.69 6.04
N VAL A 54 1.31 -6.71 5.78
CA VAL A 54 0.67 -5.84 4.79
C VAL A 54 -0.28 -4.91 5.52
N VAL A 55 -0.10 -3.61 5.34
CA VAL A 55 -1.05 -2.60 5.84
C VAL A 55 -2.04 -2.29 4.72
N MET A 56 -3.32 -2.41 5.03
CA MET A 56 -4.43 -2.17 4.12
C MET A 56 -5.35 -1.11 4.73
N TYR A 57 -5.91 -0.22 3.91
CA TYR A 57 -6.80 0.82 4.42
C TYR A 57 -7.77 1.37 3.37
N ASP A 58 -8.91 1.84 3.89
CA ASP A 58 -10.04 2.39 3.16
C ASP A 58 -10.39 3.80 3.67
N ARG A 59 -11.24 4.49 2.92
CA ARG A 59 -11.87 5.75 3.31
C ARG A 59 -12.77 5.59 4.54
N THR A 60 -12.92 6.66 5.32
CA THR A 60 -13.70 6.67 6.58
C THR A 60 -15.10 7.30 6.44
N ASP A 61 -15.48 7.76 5.25
CA ASP A 61 -16.69 8.56 5.00
C ASP A 61 -17.77 7.86 4.16
N PHE A 62 -17.66 6.53 3.99
CA PHE A 62 -18.63 5.75 3.20
C PHE A 62 -19.53 4.83 4.06
N GLY A 63 -19.48 5.01 5.39
CA GLY A 63 -20.21 4.20 6.36
C GLY A 63 -19.33 3.17 7.09
N PRO A 64 -19.92 2.34 7.96
CA PRO A 64 -19.16 1.43 8.81
C PRO A 64 -18.66 0.22 8.03
N SER A 65 -17.48 -0.26 8.39
CA SER A 65 -16.94 -1.54 7.92
C SER A 65 -17.55 -2.72 8.71
N THR A 66 -17.09 -3.94 8.43
CA THR A 66 -17.55 -5.14 9.17
C THR A 66 -16.57 -5.58 10.26
N LEU A 67 -15.46 -4.85 10.45
CA LEU A 67 -14.46 -5.13 11.46
C LEU A 67 -14.59 -4.14 12.63
N PRO A 68 -15.02 -4.55 13.83
CA PRO A 68 -15.08 -3.64 14.98
C PRO A 68 -13.68 -3.24 15.48
N LEU A 69 -13.56 -2.00 15.95
CA LEU A 69 -12.39 -1.55 16.70
C LEU A 69 -12.41 -2.10 18.14
N ALA A 70 -11.23 -2.40 18.67
CA ALA A 70 -11.09 -2.86 20.06
C ALA A 70 -11.18 -1.71 21.07
N SER A 71 -11.48 -2.05 22.32
CA SER A 71 -11.36 -1.15 23.49
C SER A 71 -12.22 0.12 23.43
N GLY A 72 -13.37 0.08 22.75
CA GLY A 72 -14.28 1.22 22.67
C GLY A 72 -13.74 2.40 21.85
N LYS A 73 -12.68 2.18 21.05
CA LYS A 73 -12.20 3.18 20.11
C LYS A 73 -13.25 3.42 19.04
N CYS A 74 -13.55 4.68 18.78
CA CYS A 74 -14.40 5.10 17.67
C CYS A 74 -13.79 6.36 17.04
N HIS A 75 -13.99 6.51 15.74
CA HIS A 75 -13.77 7.74 15.02
C HIS A 75 -15.02 8.62 15.17
N ASN A 76 -14.82 9.86 15.64
CA ASN A 76 -15.87 10.84 15.81
C ASN A 76 -15.64 11.98 14.83
N ASP A 77 -16.43 12.03 13.76
CA ASP A 77 -16.42 13.10 12.79
C ASP A 77 -17.85 13.66 12.63
N PRO A 78 -18.18 14.78 13.31
CA PRO A 78 -19.50 15.39 13.19
C PRO A 78 -19.77 15.95 11.79
N THR A 79 -18.75 16.08 10.94
CA THR A 79 -18.88 16.54 9.55
C THR A 79 -19.14 15.41 8.56
N ASN A 80 -19.00 14.15 9.00
CA ASN A 80 -19.25 12.98 8.17
C ASN A 80 -20.75 12.79 7.94
N ALA A 81 -21.14 12.83 6.66
CA ALA A 81 -22.54 12.70 6.26
C ALA A 81 -23.08 11.26 6.36
N ALA A 82 -22.21 10.25 6.31
CA ALA A 82 -22.61 8.85 6.36
C ALA A 82 -22.80 8.37 7.81
N VAL A 83 -21.76 8.53 8.64
CA VAL A 83 -21.76 8.11 10.06
C VAL A 83 -20.90 9.07 10.87
N GLN A 84 -21.49 9.69 11.90
CA GLN A 84 -20.76 10.65 12.74
C GLN A 84 -19.88 9.97 13.81
N VAL A 85 -20.32 8.81 14.30
CA VAL A 85 -19.59 8.00 15.29
C VAL A 85 -19.42 6.61 14.72
N ASP A 86 -18.21 6.30 14.28
CA ASP A 86 -17.88 5.01 13.67
C ASP A 86 -16.91 4.23 14.57
N CYS A 87 -17.38 3.10 15.09
CA CYS A 87 -16.58 2.22 15.95
C CYS A 87 -16.02 1.01 15.18
N THR A 88 -15.95 1.10 13.86
CA THR A 88 -15.39 0.08 12.98
C THR A 88 -14.06 0.53 12.39
N ALA A 89 -13.23 -0.44 12.02
CA ALA A 89 -11.90 -0.22 11.52
C ALA A 89 -11.96 0.07 10.02
N HIS A 90 -11.19 1.06 9.57
CA HIS A 90 -10.95 1.34 8.14
C HIS A 90 -9.50 1.09 7.75
N SER A 91 -8.73 0.44 8.63
CA SER A 91 -7.38 0.00 8.35
C SER A 91 -7.12 -1.33 9.06
N VAL A 92 -6.31 -2.19 8.44
CA VAL A 92 -5.87 -3.46 9.03
C VAL A 92 -4.38 -3.67 8.79
N GLU A 93 -3.75 -4.35 9.74
CA GLU A 93 -2.46 -4.99 9.55
C GLU A 93 -2.69 -6.49 9.35
N TYR A 94 -2.28 -7.01 8.21
CA TYR A 94 -2.33 -8.42 7.86
C TYR A 94 -0.95 -9.06 8.01
N ASP A 95 -0.86 -10.16 8.74
CA ASP A 95 0.33 -10.98 8.95
C ASP A 95 0.32 -12.14 7.96
N VAL A 96 1.25 -12.13 7.00
CA VAL A 96 1.28 -13.11 5.90
C VAL A 96 1.59 -14.50 6.40
N LEU A 97 2.50 -14.64 7.37
CA LEU A 97 2.97 -15.95 7.86
C LEU A 97 1.88 -16.68 8.64
N SER A 98 1.19 -15.97 9.54
CA SER A 98 0.13 -16.56 10.36
C SER A 98 -1.24 -16.55 9.69
N ASN A 99 -1.36 -15.88 8.53
CA ASN A 99 -2.62 -15.63 7.85
C ASN A 99 -3.69 -15.04 8.79
N LYS A 100 -3.31 -14.00 9.55
CA LYS A 100 -4.20 -13.30 10.49
C LYS A 100 -4.17 -11.81 10.24
N PHE A 101 -5.20 -11.10 10.67
CA PHE A 101 -5.23 -9.64 10.62
C PHE A 101 -5.71 -9.06 11.94
N ARG A 102 -5.33 -7.82 12.19
CA ARG A 102 -5.84 -7.00 13.29
C ARG A 102 -6.29 -5.65 12.78
N ALA A 103 -7.29 -5.10 13.46
CA ALA A 103 -7.76 -3.74 13.22
C ALA A 103 -6.67 -2.72 13.59
N LEU A 104 -6.56 -1.67 12.77
CA LEU A 104 -5.84 -0.44 13.05
C LEU A 104 -6.84 0.72 13.09
N THR A 105 -6.56 1.74 13.89
CA THR A 105 -7.38 2.93 13.99
C THR A 105 -6.76 4.04 13.15
N VAL A 106 -7.35 4.30 11.98
CA VAL A 106 -7.09 5.50 11.19
C VAL A 106 -8.16 6.54 11.52
N GLN A 107 -7.73 7.75 11.87
CA GLN A 107 -8.57 8.80 12.44
C GLN A 107 -8.94 9.90 11.45
N SER A 108 -8.32 9.93 10.28
CA SER A 108 -8.66 10.90 9.25
C SER A 108 -8.74 10.26 7.89
N ASN A 109 -9.47 10.87 6.96
CA ASN A 109 -9.81 10.20 5.73
C ASN A 109 -8.61 10.04 4.77
N VAL A 110 -8.25 8.80 4.48
CA VAL A 110 -7.12 8.41 3.61
C VAL A 110 -7.49 8.32 2.13
N TRP A 111 -8.71 8.70 1.74
CA TRP A 111 -9.19 8.58 0.37
C TRP A 111 -8.33 9.36 -0.63
N CYS A 112 -7.86 8.65 -1.67
CA CYS A 112 -6.94 9.12 -2.70
C CYS A 112 -5.68 9.78 -2.12
N SER A 113 -5.21 9.25 -1.01
CA SER A 113 -3.94 9.63 -0.45
C SER A 113 -2.79 8.83 -1.08
N SER A 114 -1.57 9.09 -0.63
CA SER A 114 -0.38 8.38 -1.12
C SER A 114 0.66 8.22 -0.02
N GLY A 115 1.69 7.41 -0.26
CA GLY A 115 2.68 7.10 0.76
C GLY A 115 3.73 6.10 0.29
N GLY A 116 4.56 5.65 1.22
CA GLY A 116 5.59 4.65 0.96
C GLY A 116 6.28 4.16 2.24
N VAL A 117 6.97 3.03 2.13
CA VAL A 117 7.77 2.45 3.22
C VAL A 117 9.16 3.06 3.22
N MET A 118 9.51 3.70 4.32
CA MET A 118 10.78 4.37 4.54
C MET A 118 11.93 3.37 4.76
N PRO A 119 13.20 3.82 4.65
CA PRO A 119 14.36 2.96 4.91
C PRO A 119 14.35 2.33 6.30
N ASP A 120 13.81 3.02 7.31
CA ASP A 120 13.65 2.51 8.68
C ASP A 120 12.48 1.52 8.86
N GLY A 121 11.74 1.20 7.78
CA GLY A 121 10.65 0.24 7.78
C GLY A 121 9.29 0.81 8.16
N LYS A 122 9.20 2.11 8.48
CA LYS A 122 7.92 2.76 8.77
C LYS A 122 7.16 3.06 7.49
N LEU A 123 5.85 2.88 7.51
CA LEU A 123 4.98 3.39 6.46
C LEU A 123 4.66 4.84 6.75
N VAL A 124 5.03 5.74 5.84
CA VAL A 124 4.65 7.15 5.90
C VAL A 124 3.68 7.42 4.76
N GLN A 125 2.50 7.89 5.12
CA GLN A 125 1.37 8.19 4.26
C GLN A 125 1.02 9.68 4.42
N THR A 126 0.58 10.32 3.34
CA THR A 126 0.33 11.75 3.28
C THR A 126 -0.93 12.08 2.51
N GLY A 127 -1.66 13.10 2.96
CA GLY A 127 -2.83 13.59 2.29
C GLY A 127 -4.06 12.69 2.46
N GLY A 128 -5.05 12.90 1.61
CA GLY A 128 -6.36 12.27 1.72
C GLY A 128 -7.48 13.25 1.37
N PHE A 129 -8.68 12.98 1.86
CA PHE A 129 -9.86 13.79 1.59
C PHE A 129 -10.30 14.55 2.85
N SER A 130 -10.92 15.73 2.69
CA SER A 130 -11.43 16.55 3.80
C SER A 130 -10.40 16.76 4.93
N ASP A 131 -10.63 16.19 6.11
CA ASP A 131 -9.76 16.28 7.28
C ASP A 131 -8.39 15.60 7.09
N GLY A 132 -8.28 14.77 6.05
CA GLY A 132 -7.09 14.05 5.61
C GLY A 132 -6.13 14.87 4.73
N GLU A 133 -6.58 15.94 4.09
CA GLU A 133 -5.83 16.64 3.02
C GLU A 133 -4.46 17.17 3.48
N LEU A 134 -4.32 17.52 4.76
CA LEU A 134 -3.08 18.07 5.34
C LEU A 134 -2.38 17.11 6.31
N ARG A 135 -2.76 15.83 6.30
CA ARG A 135 -2.27 14.84 7.27
C ARG A 135 -1.00 14.18 6.81
N VAL A 136 -0.14 13.89 7.78
CA VAL A 136 0.93 12.90 7.65
C VAL A 136 0.64 11.80 8.67
N ARG A 137 0.52 10.56 8.20
CA ARG A 137 0.26 9.38 9.04
C ARG A 137 1.46 8.47 8.98
N VAL A 138 1.95 8.04 10.14
CA VAL A 138 3.10 7.16 10.26
C VAL A 138 2.67 5.90 10.98
N PHE A 139 2.89 4.74 10.34
CA PHE A 139 2.73 3.45 10.97
C PHE A 139 4.10 2.80 11.17
N SER A 140 4.42 2.54 12.43
CA SER A 140 5.61 1.78 12.83
C SER A 140 5.14 0.40 13.29
N PRO A 141 5.46 -0.69 12.57
CA PRO A 141 4.93 -2.00 12.90
C PRO A 141 5.47 -2.49 14.25
N CYS A 142 4.56 -2.83 15.16
CA CYS A 142 4.80 -3.58 16.40
C CYS A 142 3.48 -4.24 16.85
N GLU A 143 3.52 -5.12 17.85
CA GLU A 143 2.35 -5.92 18.27
C GLU A 143 1.11 -5.09 18.62
N SER A 144 1.29 -3.97 19.32
CA SER A 144 0.21 -3.09 19.79
C SER A 144 0.26 -1.68 19.20
N CYS A 145 1.07 -1.47 18.17
CA CYS A 145 1.23 -0.15 17.54
C CYS A 145 0.02 0.18 16.67
N ASP A 146 -0.24 1.48 16.53
CA ASP A 146 -1.31 2.03 15.73
C ASP A 146 -0.77 3.19 14.88
N TRP A 147 -1.61 3.80 14.05
CA TRP A 147 -1.25 4.99 13.29
C TRP A 147 -0.92 6.17 14.22
N HIS A 148 0.17 6.86 13.93
CA HIS A 148 0.46 8.18 14.48
C HIS A 148 0.14 9.24 13.44
N GLU A 149 -0.88 10.05 13.67
CA GLU A 149 -1.34 11.07 12.74
C GLU A 149 -0.95 12.47 13.19
N THR A 150 -0.23 13.19 12.32
CA THR A 150 0.18 14.57 12.56
C THR A 150 -0.79 15.52 11.83
N PRO A 151 -1.62 16.30 12.55
CA PRO A 151 -2.39 17.39 11.94
C PRO A 151 -1.47 18.41 11.30
N ASN A 152 -1.87 18.98 10.16
CA ASN A 152 -1.12 20.03 9.47
C ASN A 152 0.35 19.65 9.20
N GLY A 153 0.62 18.36 8.95
CA GLY A 153 1.95 17.86 8.64
C GLY A 153 2.41 18.23 7.23
N LEU A 154 1.48 18.58 6.35
CA LEU A 154 1.73 19.07 4.99
C LEU A 154 1.52 20.59 4.91
N ALA A 155 2.28 21.24 4.03
CA ALA A 155 2.18 22.67 3.74
C ALA A 155 1.12 22.97 2.66
N ALA A 156 0.81 22.00 1.81
CA ALA A 156 -0.26 22.06 0.83
C ALA A 156 -1.21 20.87 1.01
N LYS A 157 -2.49 21.06 0.67
CA LYS A 157 -3.48 19.98 0.62
C LYS A 157 -3.06 18.94 -0.41
N ARG A 158 -3.08 17.65 -0.09
CA ARG A 158 -2.66 16.58 -0.99
C ARG A 158 -3.80 15.58 -1.16
N TRP A 159 -4.47 15.63 -2.31
CA TRP A 159 -5.45 14.65 -2.75
C TRP A 159 -5.10 14.21 -4.16
N TYR A 160 -4.99 12.91 -4.42
CA TYR A 160 -4.36 12.34 -5.64
C TYR A 160 -2.90 12.79 -5.88
N ALA A 161 -2.16 13.10 -4.81
CA ALA A 161 -0.73 13.39 -4.92
C ALA A 161 0.11 12.11 -5.08
N THR A 162 1.37 12.24 -5.52
CA THR A 162 2.32 11.11 -5.61
C THR A 162 3.46 11.27 -4.62
N ASN A 163 3.85 10.17 -3.97
CA ASN A 163 5.00 10.13 -3.06
C ASN A 163 6.15 9.32 -3.66
N HIS A 164 7.38 9.72 -3.37
CA HIS A 164 8.57 8.93 -3.68
C HIS A 164 9.60 9.04 -2.56
N VAL A 165 10.14 7.90 -2.11
CA VAL A 165 11.19 7.86 -1.08
C VAL A 165 12.52 8.25 -1.71
N LEU A 166 13.26 9.14 -1.06
CA LEU A 166 14.53 9.67 -1.50
C LEU A 166 15.72 9.00 -0.78
N PRO A 167 16.94 9.04 -1.37
CA PRO A 167 18.13 8.44 -0.77
C PRO A 167 18.53 9.01 0.59
N ASP A 168 18.12 10.25 0.90
CA ASP A 168 18.39 10.91 2.18
C ASP A 168 17.41 10.53 3.29
N GLY A 169 16.48 9.59 3.02
CA GLY A 169 15.50 9.13 3.98
C GLY A 169 14.29 10.05 4.14
N ARG A 170 14.08 11.02 3.23
CA ARG A 170 12.82 11.78 3.12
C ARG A 170 11.90 11.18 2.04
N GLN A 171 10.67 11.65 1.97
CA GLN A 171 9.78 11.49 0.83
C GLN A 171 9.59 12.83 0.14
N ILE A 172 9.59 12.83 -1.19
CA ILE A 172 9.01 13.93 -1.98
C ILE A 172 7.52 13.65 -2.18
N VAL A 173 6.69 14.67 -2.02
CA VAL A 173 5.26 14.65 -2.29
C VAL A 173 4.99 15.64 -3.42
N VAL A 174 4.56 15.15 -4.57
CA VAL A 174 4.41 15.93 -5.80
C VAL A 174 2.93 16.05 -6.17
N GLY A 175 2.50 17.27 -6.47
CA GLY A 175 1.18 17.52 -7.04
C GLY A 175 0.02 17.19 -6.11
N GLY A 176 -1.04 16.65 -6.69
CA GLY A 176 -2.38 16.57 -6.09
C GLY A 176 -3.34 17.51 -6.80
N ARG A 177 -4.63 17.19 -6.80
CA ARG A 177 -5.66 17.95 -7.53
C ARG A 177 -5.61 19.43 -7.11
N GLY A 178 -5.40 20.32 -8.08
CA GLY A 178 -5.23 21.76 -7.86
C GLY A 178 -3.91 22.19 -7.20
N GLN A 179 -2.92 21.30 -7.08
CA GLN A 179 -1.61 21.60 -6.49
C GLN A 179 -0.50 21.56 -7.55
N PHE A 180 0.08 22.73 -7.83
CA PHE A 180 1.17 22.87 -8.80
C PHE A 180 2.53 23.03 -8.11
N ASN A 181 2.79 22.18 -7.12
CA ASN A 181 3.99 22.25 -6.29
C ASN A 181 4.36 20.89 -5.71
N TYR A 182 5.56 20.78 -5.13
CA TYR A 182 5.99 19.64 -4.33
C TYR A 182 6.50 20.08 -2.95
N GLU A 183 6.58 19.14 -2.01
CA GLU A 183 7.16 19.33 -0.68
C GLU A 183 7.84 18.05 -0.20
N PHE A 184 8.52 18.11 0.96
CA PHE A 184 9.18 16.95 1.55
C PHE A 184 8.60 16.57 2.91
N VAL A 185 8.60 15.27 3.22
CA VAL A 185 8.20 14.68 4.51
C VAL A 185 9.28 13.68 4.97
N PRO A 186 9.79 13.75 6.22
CA PRO A 186 9.54 14.79 7.20
C PRO A 186 10.11 16.15 6.75
N LYS A 187 9.56 17.23 7.32
CA LYS A 187 10.00 18.59 7.04
C LYS A 187 11.24 18.94 7.86
N ASN A 188 12.21 19.57 7.21
CA ASN A 188 13.38 20.15 7.90
C ASN A 188 13.13 21.61 8.32
N ILE A 189 12.21 22.30 7.63
CA ILE A 189 11.82 23.70 7.88
C ILE A 189 10.30 23.79 7.70
N ALA A 190 9.65 24.59 8.54
CA ALA A 190 8.21 24.77 8.49
C ALA A 190 7.81 25.53 7.21
N ALA A 191 7.13 24.83 6.29
CA ALA A 191 6.26 25.39 5.25
C ALA A 191 6.80 25.66 3.81
N ASP A 192 7.95 25.13 3.41
CA ASP A 192 8.33 25.29 1.99
C ASP A 192 7.66 24.26 1.07
N THR A 193 6.87 24.80 0.14
CA THR A 193 6.49 24.14 -1.10
C THR A 193 7.30 24.72 -2.24
N PHE A 194 7.64 23.88 -3.21
CA PHE A 194 8.43 24.26 -4.37
C PHE A 194 7.53 24.22 -5.61
N LYS A 195 7.45 25.34 -6.33
CA LYS A 195 6.56 25.48 -7.48
C LYS A 195 7.00 24.58 -8.63
N LEU A 196 6.02 23.98 -9.31
CA LEU A 196 6.17 23.27 -10.56
C LEU A 196 5.32 23.98 -11.62
N HIS A 197 5.92 24.98 -12.27
CA HIS A 197 5.25 25.81 -13.29
C HIS A 197 4.61 24.98 -14.39
N PHE A 198 5.31 23.93 -14.85
CA PHE A 198 4.78 23.00 -15.85
C PHE A 198 3.41 22.43 -15.48
N LEU A 199 3.21 21.98 -14.23
CA LEU A 199 1.92 21.44 -13.80
C LEU A 199 0.79 22.47 -13.88
N SER A 200 1.09 23.75 -13.63
CA SER A 200 0.11 24.83 -13.76
C SER A 200 -0.20 25.20 -15.21
N GLU A 201 0.80 25.11 -16.09
CA GLU A 201 0.69 25.45 -17.51
C GLU A 201 -0.04 24.37 -18.31
N THR A 202 0.09 23.10 -17.90
CA THR A 202 -0.57 21.95 -18.54
C THR A 202 -1.85 21.52 -17.83
N ASN A 203 -2.35 22.29 -16.88
CA ASN A 203 -3.61 21.98 -16.21
C ASN A 203 -4.80 22.38 -17.09
N GLU A 204 -5.70 21.44 -17.35
CA GLU A 204 -6.95 21.75 -18.04
C GLU A 204 -7.86 22.60 -17.13
N ARG A 205 -8.30 23.76 -17.62
CA ARG A 205 -9.19 24.64 -16.85
C ARG A 205 -10.61 24.06 -16.87
N GLY A 206 -11.08 23.54 -15.73
CA GLY A 206 -12.49 23.20 -15.55
C GLY A 206 -12.79 21.93 -14.75
N ASP A 207 -11.79 21.14 -14.38
CA ASP A 207 -11.98 19.87 -13.65
C ASP A 207 -11.90 20.01 -12.11
N GLY A 208 -11.96 21.24 -11.58
CA GLY A 208 -11.64 21.55 -10.18
C GLY A 208 -12.79 21.49 -9.17
N THR A 209 -13.96 20.95 -9.55
CA THR A 209 -15.13 20.80 -8.65
C THR A 209 -15.32 19.36 -8.20
#